data_AF-A0A8T6P688-F1
#
_entry.id   AF-A0A8T6P688-F1
#
_cell.length_a   1.000
_cell.length_b   1.000
_cell.length_c   1.000
_cell.angle_alpha   90.00
_cell.angle_beta   90.00
_cell.angle_gamma   90.00
#
_symmetry.space_group_name_H-M   'P 1'
#
loop_
_entity.id
_entity.type
_entity.pdbx_description
1 polymer ?
#
loop_
_entity_poly.entity_id
_entity_poly.type
_entity_poly.pdbx_seq_one_letter_code
_entity_poly.pdbx_strand_id
1 'polypeptide(L)' 'MRRQAAWRLIGLAALLLVGFALRLYRLEAQPLSGDEAYSVVVWTQTPPAELLSSIALATTEPHPPLALLLSLIHI' A
#
# COMPACT_ATOMS: atom_id res chain seq x y z
N MET A 1 -33.59 12.39 -17.61
CA MET A 1 -32.84 12.35 -16.32
C MET A 1 -31.94 11.11 -16.19
N ARG A 2 -32.42 9.87 -16.40
CA ARG A 2 -31.60 8.63 -16.27
C ARG A 2 -30.34 8.56 -17.15
N ARG A 3 -30.40 9.05 -18.40
CA ARG A 3 -29.27 9.00 -19.35
C ARG A 3 -28.09 9.90 -18.94
N GLN A 4 -28.36 11.07 -18.35
CA GLN A 4 -27.31 11.96 -17.83
C GLN A 4 -26.60 11.38 -16.61
N ALA A 5 -27.34 10.69 -15.72
CA ALA A 5 -26.75 10.01 -14.57
C ALA A 5 -25.81 8.87 -15.02
N ALA A 6 -26.20 8.09 -16.03
CA ALA A 6 -25.35 7.03 -16.60
C ALA A 6 -24.04 7.59 -17.17
N TRP A 7 -24.08 8.68 -17.94
CA TRP A 7 -22.87 9.31 -18.47
C TRP A 7 -21.92 9.83 -17.39
N ARG A 8 -22.47 10.36 -16.28
CA ARG A 8 -21.65 10.79 -15.14
C ARG A 8 -20.94 9.61 -14.48
N LEU A 9 -21.66 8.50 -14.27
CA LEU A 9 -21.08 7.29 -13.69
C LEU A 9 -20.01 6.67 -14.60
N ILE A 10 -20.26 6.62 -15.91
CA ILE A 10 -19.28 6.14 -16.89
C ILE A 10 -18.03 7.02 -16.88
N GLY A 11 -18.19 8.34 -16.84
CA GLY A 11 -17.07 9.27 -16.74
C GLY A 11 -16.24 9.08 -15.47
N LEU A 12 -16.91 8.90 -14.31
CA LEU A 12 -16.23 8.61 -13.05
C LEU A 12 -15.52 7.26 -13.08
N ALA A 13 -16.16 6.21 -13.61
CA ALA A 13 -15.56 4.90 -13.75
C ALA A 13 -14.33 4.95 -14.66
N ALA A 14 -14.41 5.65 -15.80
CA ALA A 14 -13.28 5.84 -16.69
C ALA A 14 -12.12 6.58 -16.00
N LEU A 15 -12.42 7.65 -15.25
CA LEU A 15 -11.41 8.38 -14.50
C LEU A 15 -10.72 7.51 -13.44
N LEU A 16 -11.48 6.71 -12.70
CA LEU A 16 -10.94 5.76 -11.71
C LEU A 16 -10.07 4.69 -12.37
N LEU A 17 -10.52 4.13 -13.50
CA LEU A 17 -9.76 3.12 -14.23
C LEU A 17 -8.46 3.68 -14.81
N VAL A 18 -8.49 4.90 -15.36
CA VAL A 18 -7.27 5.57 -15.84
C VAL A 18 -6.33 5.88 -14.68
N GLY A 19 -6.82 6.42 -13.58
CA GLY A 19 -6.01 6.67 -12.39
C GLY A 19 -5.38 5.39 -11.82
N PHE A 20 -6.14 4.30 -11.79
CA PHE A 20 -5.66 2.99 -11.39
C PHE A 20 -4.59 2.45 -12.34
N ALA A 21 -4.82 2.52 -13.66
CA ALA A 21 -3.85 2.09 -14.66
C ALA A 21 -2.55 2.88 -14.57
N LEU A 22 -2.62 4.20 -14.37
CA LEU A 22 -1.45 5.05 -14.15
C LEU A 22 -0.70 4.70 -12.88
N ARG A 23 -1.40 4.31 -11.81
CA ARG A 23 -0.76 3.86 -10.55
C ARG A 23 0.03 2.57 -10.73
N LEU A 24 -0.42 1.66 -11.60
CA LEU A 24 0.29 0.41 -11.92
C LEU A 24 1.36 0.60 -12.98
N TYR A 25 1.21 1.60 -13.85
CA TYR A 25 2.15 1.84 -14.93
C TYR A 25 3.53 2.19 -14.35
N ARG A 26 4.52 1.34 -14.64
CA ARG A 26 5.92 1.47 -14.18
C ARG A 26 6.14 1.26 -12.67
N LEU A 27 5.27 0.50 -12.00
CA LEU A 27 5.43 0.17 -10.58
C LEU A 27 6.81 -0.45 -10.25
N GLU A 28 7.41 -1.21 -11.18
CA GLU A 28 8.71 -1.87 -11.01
C GLU A 28 9.87 -1.13 -11.69
N ALA A 29 9.64 0.05 -12.27
CA ALA A 29 10.67 0.73 -13.05
C ALA A 29 11.74 1.41 -12.18
N GLN A 30 11.48 1.58 -10.88
CA GLN A 30 12.40 2.18 -9.92
C GLN A 30 12.79 1.14 -8.87
N PRO A 31 14.09 1.04 -8.51
CA PRO A 31 14.50 0.21 -7.38
C PRO A 31 13.93 0.75 -6.06
N LEU A 32 13.72 -0.15 -5.10
CA LEU A 32 13.25 0.21 -3.76
C LEU A 32 14.12 1.32 -3.16
N SER A 33 13.47 2.37 -2.66
CA SER A 33 14.15 3.55 -2.13
C SER A 33 13.78 3.79 -0.67
N GLY A 34 14.76 4.23 0.14
CA GLY A 34 14.57 4.68 1.52
C GLY A 34 13.56 3.85 2.33
N ASP A 35 12.39 4.45 2.58
CA ASP A 35 11.31 3.88 3.37
C ASP A 35 10.67 2.63 2.72
N GLU A 36 10.60 2.56 1.38
CA GLU A 36 10.08 1.38 0.67
C GLU A 36 11.01 0.18 0.88
N ALA A 37 12.32 0.40 0.81
CA ALA A 37 13.31 -0.65 1.05
C ALA A 37 13.25 -1.13 2.50
N TYR A 38 13.13 -0.21 3.45
CA TYR A 38 12.96 -0.54 4.87
C TYR A 38 11.68 -1.34 5.12
N SER A 39 10.53 -0.90 4.59
CA SER A 39 9.27 -1.62 4.77
C SER A 39 9.32 -3.03 4.17
N VAL A 40 9.96 -3.24 3.01
CA VAL A 40 10.13 -4.59 2.45
C VAL A 40 11.04 -5.44 3.33
N VAL A 41 12.22 -4.96 3.69
CA VAL A 41 13.20 -5.77 4.44
C VAL A 41 12.71 -6.04 5.87
N VAL A 42 12.18 -5.03 6.55
CA VAL A 42 11.84 -5.14 7.98
C VAL A 42 10.41 -5.62 8.17
N TRP A 43 9.44 -5.17 7.37
CA TRP A 43 8.03 -5.45 7.65
C TRP A 43 7.47 -6.65 6.87
N THR A 44 8.02 -6.98 5.69
CA THR A 44 7.52 -8.12 4.91
C THR A 44 8.40 -9.36 5.02
N GLN A 45 9.69 -9.21 5.27
CA GLN A 45 10.63 -10.35 5.34
C GLN A 45 10.92 -10.83 6.77
N THR A 46 10.52 -10.08 7.80
CA THR A 46 10.67 -10.51 9.20
C THR A 46 9.47 -11.37 9.63
N PRO A 47 9.66 -12.46 10.38
CA PRO A 47 8.55 -13.25 10.91
C PRO A 47 7.58 -12.39 11.74
N PRO A 48 6.26 -12.55 11.58
CA PRO A 48 5.28 -11.72 12.29
C PRO A 48 5.42 -11.72 13.81
N ALA A 49 5.81 -12.86 14.40
CA ALA A 49 6.05 -12.99 15.83
C ALA A 49 7.26 -12.17 16.30
N GLU A 50 8.31 -12.10 15.48
CA GLU A 50 9.52 -11.31 15.75
C GLU A 50 9.24 -9.82 15.53
N LEU A 51 8.57 -9.44 14.44
CA LEU A 51 8.11 -8.07 14.18
C LEU A 51 7.31 -7.48 15.33
N LEU A 52 6.34 -8.22 15.86
CA LEU A 52 5.52 -7.75 16.96
C LEU A 52 6.32 -7.68 18.26
N SER A 53 7.06 -8.73 18.61
CA SER A 53 7.74 -8.79 19.91
C SER A 53 9.02 -7.96 20.03
N SER A 54 9.83 -7.86 18.97
CA SER A 54 11.17 -7.24 19.01
C SER A 54 11.28 -5.90 18.29
N ILE A 55 10.33 -5.54 17.42
CA ILE A 55 10.40 -4.29 16.64
C ILE A 55 9.26 -3.33 17.02
N ALA A 56 8.02 -3.80 16.98
CA ALA A 56 6.83 -2.99 17.26
C ALA A 56 6.67 -2.67 18.75
N LEU A 57 6.86 -3.66 19.64
CA LEU A 57 6.72 -3.47 21.08
C LEU A 57 8.01 -2.97 21.76
N ALA A 58 9.18 -3.15 21.15
CA ALA A 58 10.48 -2.80 21.75
C ALA A 58 10.97 -1.37 21.43
N THR A 59 10.07 -0.44 21.08
CA THR A 59 10.36 1.00 20.84
C THR A 59 11.41 1.31 19.75
N THR A 60 11.77 0.34 18.90
CA THR A 60 12.72 0.57 17.79
C THR A 60 12.03 1.19 16.58
N GLU A 61 10.71 1.00 16.46
CA GLU A 61 9.86 1.59 15.42
C GLU A 61 8.98 2.74 15.98
N PRO A 62 9.10 4.01 15.51
CA PRO A 62 8.16 5.08 15.85
C PRO A 62 6.71 4.92 15.33
N HIS A 63 6.46 4.07 14.34
CA HIS A 63 5.17 3.84 13.70
C HIS A 63 4.28 2.92 14.55
N PRO A 64 2.95 3.19 14.59
CA PRO A 64 2.04 2.40 15.40
C PRO A 64 1.90 0.96 14.87
N PRO A 65 1.70 -0.04 15.75
CA PRO A 65 1.56 -1.45 15.35
C PRO A 65 0.48 -1.72 14.29
N LEU A 66 -0.55 -0.87 14.22
CA LEU A 66 -1.61 -0.97 13.21
C LEU A 66 -1.08 -0.72 11.79
N ALA A 67 -0.08 0.15 11.62
CA ALA A 67 0.56 0.38 10.33
C ALA A 67 1.28 -0.88 9.83
N LEU A 68 1.92 -1.62 10.74
CA LEU A 68 2.57 -2.91 10.47
C LEU A 68 1.54 -4.00 10.12
N LEU A 69 0.38 -4.00 10.78
CA LEU A 69 -0.65 -5.01 10.51
C LEU A 69 -1.23 -4.88 9.09
N LEU A 70 -1.34 -3.67 8.56
CA LEU A 70 -1.87 -3.42 7.22
C LEU A 70 -0.87 -3.75 6.10
N SER A 71 0.43 -3.61 6.35
CA SER A 71 1.48 -4.01 5.41
C SER A 71 1.60 -5.54 5.29
N LEU A 72 1.30 -6.28 6.36
CA LEU A 72 1.24 -7.75 6.37
C LEU A 72 0.09 -8.32 5.52
N ILE A 73 -0.96 -7.54 5.22
CA ILE A 73 -2.17 -7.99 4.48
C ILE A 73 -2.01 -7.85 2.95
N HIS A 74 -0.94 -7.22 2.48
CA HIS A 74 -0.68 -7.00 1.04
C HIS A 74 0.29 -8.02 0.40
N ILE A 75 0.53 -9.15 1.07
CA ILE A 75 1.15 -10.37 0.49
C ILE A 75 0.08 -11.44 0.40
#